data_AF-A0A7L4TMA3-F1
#
_entry.id   AF-A0A7L4TMA3-F1
#
_cell.length_a   1.000
_cell.length_b   1.000
_cell.length_c   1.000
_cell.angle_alpha   90.00
_cell.angle_beta   90.00
_cell.angle_gamma   90.00
#
_symmetry.space_group_name_H-M   'P 1'
#
loop_
_entity.id
_entity.type
_entity.pdbx_description
1 polymer ?
#
loop_
_entity_poly.entity_id
_entity_poly.type
_entity_poly.pdbx_seq_one_letter_code
_entity_poly.pdbx_strand_id
1 'polypeptide(L)' 'TSPHPLQMNDFGKVVGDVLGRPHWLPAPSFALKKALGEMSTLVLDGQKVLPAKAEKLGYTYHFRDLKPALCDLLK' A
#
# COMPACT_ATOMS: atom_id res chain seq x y z
N THR A 1 10.36 -3.91 0.06
CA THR A 1 9.08 -4.33 -0.56
C THR A 1 8.77 -5.77 -0.17
N SER A 2 7.50 -6.12 -0.01
CA SER A 2 7.09 -7.50 0.28
C SER A 2 7.00 -8.32 -1.00
N PRO A 3 6.91 -9.67 -0.92
CA PRO A 3 6.73 -10.54 -2.08
C PRO A 3 5.41 -10.32 -2.82
N HIS A 4 4.39 -9.75 -2.15
CA HIS A 4 3.04 -9.57 -2.69
C HIS A 4 2.64 -8.09 -2.71
N PRO A 5 3.21 -7.28 -3.63
CA PRO A 5 2.83 -5.87 -3.75
C PRO A 5 1.38 -5.73 -4.24
N LEU A 6 0.64 -4.79 -3.65
CA LEU A 6 -0.74 -4.48 -4.00
C LEU A 6 -0.86 -3.13 -4.70
N GLN A 7 -1.89 -2.98 -5.52
CA GLN A 7 -2.28 -1.67 -6.04
C GLN A 7 -2.91 -0.83 -4.92
N MET A 8 -2.82 0.50 -5.04
CA MET A 8 -3.36 1.44 -4.04
C MET A 8 -4.85 1.20 -3.74
N ASN A 9 -5.65 0.85 -4.75
CA ASN A 9 -7.07 0.56 -4.56
C ASN A 9 -7.31 -0.67 -3.66
N ASP A 10 -6.52 -1.73 -3.84
CA ASP A 10 -6.65 -2.94 -3.03
C ASP A 10 -6.04 -2.74 -1.65
N PHE A 11 -4.95 -1.97 -1.55
CA PHE A 11 -4.41 -1.52 -0.26
C PHE A 11 -5.48 -0.79 0.56
N GLY A 12 -6.17 0.18 -0.05
CA GLY A 12 -7.22 0.96 0.61
C GLY A 12 -8.41 0.11 1.06
N LYS A 13 -8.81 -0.89 0.27
CA LYS A 13 -9.85 -1.86 0.67
C LYS A 13 -9.44 -2.67 1.90
N VAL A 14 -8.20 -3.16 1.95
CA VAL A 14 -7.72 -3.95 3.11
C VAL A 14 -7.62 -3.07 4.35
N VAL A 15 -7.16 -1.83 4.22
CA VAL A 15 -7.18 -0.86 5.35
C VAL A 15 -8.60 -0.62 5.84
N GLY A 16 -9.55 -0.42 4.94
CA GLY A 16 -10.96 -0.26 5.28
C GLY A 16 -11.52 -1.47 6.02
N ASP A 17 -11.25 -2.68 5.53
CA ASP A 17 -11.64 -3.95 6.17
C ASP A 17 -11.08 -4.07 7.59
N VAL A 18 -9.78 -3.81 7.78
CA VAL A 18 -9.12 -3.91 9.10
C VAL A 18 -9.67 -2.86 10.08
N LEU A 19 -9.97 -1.66 9.61
CA LEU A 19 -10.48 -0.57 10.45
C LEU A 19 -12.02 -0.59 10.62
N GLY A 20 -12.73 -1.49 9.95
CA GLY A 20 -14.21 -1.47 9.91
C GLY A 20 -14.79 -0.21 9.25
N ARG A 21 -14.08 0.39 8.29
CA ARG A 21 -14.48 1.61 7.58
C ARG A 21 -14.63 1.39 6.07
N PRO A 22 -15.66 1.95 5.42
CA PRO A 22 -15.86 1.76 3.99
C PRO A 22 -14.79 2.46 3.14
N HIS A 23 -14.37 1.80 2.06
CA HIS A 23 -13.46 2.34 1.03
C HIS A 23 -14.20 2.51 -0.30
N TRP A 24 -15.07 3.52 -0.39
CA TRP A 24 -15.94 3.73 -1.56
C TRP A 24 -15.54 4.93 -2.44
N LEU A 25 -14.91 5.95 -1.84
CA LEU A 25 -14.59 7.20 -2.55
C LEU A 25 -13.09 7.25 -2.87
N PRO A 26 -12.68 7.22 -4.15
CA PRO A 26 -11.29 7.40 -4.52
C PRO A 26 -10.85 8.85 -4.29
N ALA A 27 -9.58 9.04 -3.90
CA ALA A 27 -9.00 10.36 -3.77
C ALA A 27 -8.84 11.03 -5.16
N PRO A 28 -9.42 12.21 -5.41
CA PRO A 28 -9.35 12.85 -6.71
C PRO A 28 -7.95 13.37 -7.03
N SER A 29 -7.37 12.93 -8.16
CA SER A 29 -6.00 13.27 -8.53
C SER A 29 -5.77 14.78 -8.70
N PHE A 30 -6.77 15.54 -9.17
CA PHE A 30 -6.63 17.00 -9.31
C PHE A 30 -6.53 17.70 -7.95
N ALA A 31 -7.23 17.20 -6.93
CA ALA A 31 -7.17 17.76 -5.59
C ALA A 31 -5.80 17.48 -4.96
N LEU A 32 -5.29 16.25 -5.15
CA LEU A 32 -3.94 15.87 -4.71
C LEU A 32 -2.87 16.70 -5.42
N LYS A 33 -2.97 16.92 -6.75
CA LYS A 33 -2.06 17.80 -7.49
C LYS A 33 -2.08 19.24 -6.98
N LYS A 34 -3.25 19.77 -6.65
CA LYS A 34 -3.38 21.13 -6.09
C LYS A 34 -2.82 21.23 -4.67
N ALA A 35 -3.04 20.22 -3.83
CA ALA A 35 -2.61 20.22 -2.44
C ALA A 35 -1.11 19.95 -2.27
N LEU A 36 -0.55 19.04 -3.07
CA LEU A 36 0.83 18.55 -2.93
C LEU A 36 1.78 19.07 -4.01
N GLY A 37 1.29 19.76 -5.05
CA GLY A 37 2.11 20.22 -6.17
C GLY A 37 2.85 19.07 -6.85
N GLU A 38 4.15 19.22 -7.06
CA GLU A 38 5.02 18.20 -7.67
C GLU A 38 5.13 16.92 -6.84
N MET A 39 4.99 17.00 -5.51
CA MET A 39 5.00 15.82 -4.62
C MET A 39 3.79 14.92 -4.82
N SER A 40 2.75 15.37 -5.53
CA SER A 40 1.61 14.53 -5.88
C SER A 40 2.02 13.30 -6.71
N THR A 41 3.12 13.36 -7.45
CA THR A 41 3.67 12.23 -8.21
C THR A 41 4.01 11.04 -7.30
N LEU A 42 4.58 11.28 -6.11
CA LEU A 42 4.91 10.22 -5.15
C LEU A 42 3.67 9.47 -4.63
N VAL A 43 2.50 10.12 -4.66
CA VAL A 43 1.24 9.54 -4.16
C VAL A 43 0.41 8.97 -5.31
N LEU A 44 0.43 9.62 -6.48
CA LEU A 44 -0.36 9.25 -7.64
C LEU A 44 0.30 8.14 -8.46
N ASP A 45 1.63 8.10 -8.47
CA ASP A 45 2.38 7.13 -9.24
C ASP A 45 2.71 5.92 -8.36
N GLY A 46 2.33 4.74 -8.85
CA GLY A 46 2.63 3.47 -8.20
C GLY A 46 3.85 2.79 -8.82
N GLN A 47 4.63 2.09 -8.00
CA GLN A 47 5.71 1.22 -8.46
C GLN A 47 5.46 -0.22 -8.01
N LYS A 48 5.53 -1.17 -8.95
CA LYS A 48 5.50 -2.60 -8.63
C LYS A 48 6.93 -3.10 -8.43
N VAL A 49 7.38 -3.13 -7.18
CA VAL A 49 8.74 -3.57 -6.81
C VAL A 49 8.70 -4.98 -6.24
N LEU A 50 9.43 -5.91 -6.86
CA LEU A 50 9.56 -7.30 -6.40
C LEU A 50 10.91 -7.52 -5.70
N PRO A 51 10.96 -8.19 -4.53
CA PRO A 51 12.16 -8.28 -3.72
C PRO A 51 13.06 -9.47 -4.09
N ALA A 52 13.36 -9.66 -5.37
CA ALA A 52 14.07 -10.84 -5.87
C ALA A 52 15.43 -11.09 -5.17
N LYS A 53 16.17 -10.04 -4.80
CA LYS A 53 17.44 -10.18 -4.06
C LYS A 53 17.23 -10.66 -2.63
N ALA A 54 16.21 -10.16 -1.94
CA ALA A 54 15.92 -10.56 -0.56
C ALA A 54 15.45 -12.03 -0.52
N GLU A 55 14.62 -12.45 -1.48
CA GLU A 55 14.21 -13.85 -1.61
C GLU A 55 15.40 -14.77 -1.92
N LYS A 56 16.28 -14.38 -2.85
CA LYS A 56 17.51 -15.13 -3.15
C LYS A 56 18.44 -15.28 -1.95
N LEU A 57 18.45 -14.30 -1.05
CA LEU A 57 19.26 -14.32 0.17
C LEU A 57 18.56 -15.03 1.35
N GLY A 58 17.38 -15.63 1.13
CA GLY A 58 16.65 -16.34 2.18
C GLY A 58 16.08 -15.44 3.27
N TYR A 59 15.86 -14.15 2.97
CA TYR A 59 15.27 -13.23 3.94
C TYR A 59 13.86 -13.70 4.32
N THR A 60 13.62 -13.87 5.62
CA THR A 60 12.31 -14.27 6.16
C THR A 60 11.49 -13.04 6.52
N TYR A 61 10.37 -12.86 5.83
CA TYR A 61 9.44 -11.77 6.08
C TYR A 61 8.54 -12.07 7.28
N HIS A 62 8.49 -11.17 8.26
CA HIS A 62 7.50 -11.23 9.34
C HIS A 62 6.06 -11.17 8.79
N PHE A 63 5.84 -10.33 7.77
CA PHE A 63 4.58 -10.22 7.07
C PHE A 63 4.81 -10.24 5.56
N ARG A 64 4.30 -11.28 4.89
CA ARG A 64 4.32 -11.38 3.42
C ARG A 64 3.14 -10.66 2.78
N ASP A 65 2.01 -10.65 3.49
CA ASP A 65 0.73 -10.08 3.06
C ASP A 65 0.36 -8.85 3.90
N LEU A 66 -0.43 -7.97 3.30
CA LEU A 66 -0.78 -6.68 3.90
C LEU A 66 -1.70 -6.82 5.12
N LYS A 67 -2.72 -7.68 5.06
CA LYS A 67 -3.74 -7.77 6.10
C LYS A 67 -3.16 -8.14 7.48
N PRO A 68 -2.32 -9.18 7.63
CA PRO A 68 -1.67 -9.48 8.90
C PRO A 68 -0.82 -8.33 9.45
N ALA A 69 -0.09 -7.62 8.58
CA ALA A 69 0.72 -6.47 8.98
C ALA A 69 -0.14 -5.32 9.53
N LEU A 70 -1.28 -5.03 8.87
CA LEU A 70 -2.21 -4.00 9.31
C LEU A 70 -2.92 -4.39 10.62
N CYS A 71 -3.37 -5.64 10.75
CA CYS A 71 -3.96 -6.14 11.99
C CYS A 71 -2.98 -6.11 13.16
N ASP A 72 -1.67 -6.20 12.91
CA ASP A 72 -0.67 -6.08 13.96
C ASP A 72 -0.40 -4.62 14.33
N LEU A 73 -0.28 -3.74 13.32
CA LEU A 73 0.00 -2.31 13.50
C LEU A 73 -1.15 -1.53 14.16
N LEU A 74 -2.40 -1.92 13.89
CA LEU A 74 -3.61 -1.19 14.29
C LEU A 74 -4.33 -1.81 15.50
N LYS A 75 -3.64 -2.67 16.26
CA LYS A 75 -4.08 -3.12 17.59
C LYS A 75 -4.09 -1.97 18.60
#